data_AF-A0A7C6DIH6-F1
#
_entry.id   AF-A0A7C6DIH6-F1
#
_cell.length_a   1.000
_cell.length_b   1.000
_cell.length_c   1.000
_cell.angle_alpha   90.00
_cell.angle_beta   90.00
_cell.angle_gamma   90.00
#
_symmetry.space_group_name_H-M   'P 1'
#
loop_
_entity.id
_entity.type
_entity.pdbx_description
1 polymer ?
#
loop_
_entity_poly.entity_id
_entity_poly.type
_entity_poly.pdbx_seq_one_letter_code
_entity_poly.pdbx_strand_id
1 'polypeptide(L)'
;MNRTYSLVQPLEKRCLLSAELHGRNLFIRGEADVNDVINVSLNAEGDKVQVTINGGEAQLFDAQRIRRIIIRSLSGDDSITVDGSVNRPTWIDAGAGDDSISTGASHDRIHAGDGDDTINAGDGRNWIAAGAGDDHITTGKGADLVHAGSGDDTVNSGAGHDVVFGGDGDDQIDLGAGNDRGYGGRGDDVLAGGDGNDWLWGNLGNDNLIGGAGNDVLGGVLGANTLSGGEGKDRFVVRSSLEGQTHDFDESVDVLIKKPARGSET
;
A
#
# COMPACT_ATOMS: atom_id res chain seq x y z
N MET A 1 54.20 -10.51 34.71
CA MET A 1 53.65 -11.43 33.69
C MET A 1 52.15 -11.53 33.94
N ASN A 2 51.34 -11.18 32.93
CA ASN A 2 49.98 -11.64 32.55
C ASN A 2 49.07 -12.29 33.61
N ARG A 3 47.75 -12.10 33.65
CA ARG A 3 46.77 -11.41 32.78
C ARG A 3 45.46 -11.38 33.57
N THR A 4 44.79 -10.24 33.64
CA THR A 4 43.40 -10.15 34.10
C THR A 4 42.51 -10.60 32.94
N TYR A 5 41.80 -11.72 33.10
CA TYR A 5 40.80 -12.15 32.13
C TYR A 5 39.51 -11.34 32.38
N SER A 6 39.28 -10.34 31.54
CA SER A 6 37.98 -9.69 31.40
C SER A 6 37.04 -10.70 30.73
N LEU A 7 35.91 -11.00 31.38
CA LEU A 7 34.84 -11.77 30.78
C LEU A 7 34.37 -11.04 29.52
N VAL A 8 34.58 -11.69 28.37
CA VAL A 8 33.93 -11.35 27.11
C VAL A 8 32.43 -11.55 27.33
N GLN A 9 31.67 -10.46 27.38
CA GLN A 9 30.22 -10.55 27.19
C GLN A 9 29.96 -11.06 25.76
N PRO A 10 29.12 -12.09 25.55
CA PRO A 10 28.79 -12.52 24.21
C PRO A 10 28.04 -11.39 23.51
N LEU A 11 28.54 -10.98 22.33
CA LEU A 11 27.80 -10.17 21.38
C LEU A 11 26.63 -11.02 20.84
N GLU A 12 25.54 -11.09 21.58
CA GLU A 12 24.25 -11.12 20.91
C GLU A 12 24.14 -9.79 20.16
N LYS A 13 24.11 -9.85 18.83
CA LYS A 13 23.83 -8.69 17.99
C LYS A 13 22.38 -8.25 18.24
N ARG A 14 22.13 -7.63 19.38
CA ARG A 14 20.97 -6.74 19.52
C ARG A 14 21.17 -5.66 18.47
N CYS A 15 20.25 -5.56 17.51
CA CYS A 15 20.22 -4.42 16.61
C CYS A 15 20.10 -3.19 17.53
N LEU A 16 21.16 -2.39 17.66
CA LEU A 16 21.12 -1.21 18.52
C LEU A 16 20.32 -0.15 17.77
N LEU A 17 19.29 0.38 18.43
CA LEU A 17 18.55 1.56 17.99
C LEU A 17 19.51 2.63 17.47
N SER A 18 19.41 2.99 16.20
CA SER A 18 20.41 3.87 15.58
C SER A 18 19.87 4.66 14.40
N ALA A 19 20.35 5.90 14.25
CA ALA A 19 20.21 6.67 13.03
C ALA A 19 21.60 7.08 12.52
N GLU A 20 21.94 6.72 11.29
CA GLU A 20 23.28 6.90 10.73
C GLU A 20 23.24 7.36 9.27
N LEU A 21 24.06 8.35 8.92
CA LEU A 21 24.19 8.83 7.56
C LEU A 21 25.34 8.10 6.84
N HIS A 22 24.99 7.25 5.87
CA HIS A 22 25.96 6.59 4.99
C HIS A 22 25.87 7.18 3.57
N GLY A 23 26.89 7.96 3.20
CA GLY A 23 26.89 8.69 1.93
C GLY A 23 25.79 9.76 1.89
N ARG A 24 24.73 9.50 1.11
CA ARG A 24 23.53 10.35 1.02
C ARG A 24 22.25 9.66 1.51
N ASN A 25 22.38 8.51 2.18
CA ASN A 25 21.25 7.75 2.69
C ASN A 25 21.26 7.83 4.22
N LEU A 26 20.19 8.31 4.81
CA LEU A 26 19.95 8.26 6.24
C LEU A 26 19.31 6.91 6.56
N PHE A 27 20.02 6.08 7.33
CA PHE A 27 19.52 4.79 7.80
C PHE A 27 19.01 4.96 9.22
N ILE A 28 17.79 4.51 9.48
CA ILE A 28 17.16 4.48 10.79
C ILE A 28 16.80 3.02 11.07
N ARG A 29 17.17 2.54 12.25
CA ARG A 29 16.94 1.16 12.65
C ARG A 29 16.27 1.12 14.02
N GLY A 30 15.16 0.40 14.05
CA GLY A 30 14.48 -0.04 15.25
C GLY A 30 15.18 -1.20 15.95
N GLU A 31 14.62 -1.56 17.09
CA GLU A 31 14.95 -2.75 17.87
C GLU A 31 13.93 -3.86 17.56
N ALA A 32 14.40 -5.10 17.43
CA ALA A 32 13.48 -6.21 17.19
C ALA A 32 12.69 -6.57 18.45
N ASP A 33 11.47 -7.06 18.23
CA ASP A 33 10.53 -7.60 19.22
C ASP A 33 10.07 -6.57 20.26
N VAL A 34 10.07 -5.28 19.87
CA VAL A 34 9.61 -4.16 20.69
C VAL A 34 8.93 -3.13 19.81
N ASN A 35 7.90 -2.48 20.34
CA ASN A 35 7.19 -1.42 19.66
C ASN A 35 8.07 -0.16 19.60
N ASP A 36 8.49 0.23 18.40
CA ASP A 36 9.28 1.42 18.13
C ASP A 36 8.43 2.60 17.68
N VAL A 37 8.76 3.79 18.17
CA VAL A 37 8.14 5.05 17.75
C VAL A 37 9.19 5.91 17.07
N ILE A 38 9.21 5.89 15.74
CA ILE A 38 10.16 6.59 14.88
C ILE A 38 9.49 7.83 14.27
N ASN A 39 10.03 9.00 14.59
CA ASN A 39 9.59 10.27 14.02
C ASN A 39 10.73 10.93 13.24
N VAL A 40 10.48 11.27 11.99
CA VAL A 40 11.41 11.99 11.12
C VAL A 40 10.75 13.28 10.64
N SER A 41 11.36 14.42 10.95
CA SER A 41 10.85 15.74 10.56
C SER A 41 11.98 16.70 10.20
N LEU A 42 11.63 17.89 9.71
CA LEU A 42 12.58 19.00 9.64
C LEU A 42 12.56 19.79 10.95
N ASN A 43 13.71 20.38 11.31
CA ASN A 43 13.76 21.38 12.37
C ASN A 43 13.03 22.67 11.96
N ALA A 44 12.83 23.58 12.91
CA ALA A 44 12.15 24.86 12.68
C ALA A 44 12.80 25.71 11.57
N GLU A 45 14.11 25.59 11.38
CA GLU A 45 14.87 26.29 10.34
C GLU A 45 14.84 25.60 8.97
N GLY A 46 14.42 24.32 8.91
CA GLY A 46 14.37 23.53 7.68
C GLY A 46 15.72 23.05 7.13
N ASP A 47 16.83 23.29 7.83
CA ASP A 47 18.18 22.92 7.39
C ASP A 47 18.66 21.57 7.96
N LYS A 48 17.98 21.05 8.99
CA LYS A 48 18.25 19.75 9.61
C LYS A 48 17.06 18.82 9.49
N VAL A 49 17.34 17.57 9.17
CA VAL A 49 16.43 16.44 9.43
C VAL A 49 16.64 16.01 10.88
N GLN A 50 15.56 16.03 11.64
CA GLN A 50 15.47 15.57 13.01
C GLN A 50 14.89 14.14 13.03
N VAL A 51 15.57 13.23 13.72
CA VAL A 51 15.09 11.88 13.99
C VAL A 51 14.94 11.69 15.49
N THR A 52 13.75 11.30 15.93
CA THR A 52 13.47 10.90 17.31
C THR A 52 12.99 9.46 17.31
N ILE A 53 13.54 8.64 18.21
CA ILE A 53 13.12 7.25 18.37
C ILE A 53 12.76 7.01 19.84
N ASN A 54 11.59 6.41 20.11
CA ASN A 54 11.09 6.06 21.44
C ASN A 54 11.11 7.23 22.44
N GLY A 55 10.85 8.45 21.96
CA GLY A 55 10.88 9.67 22.77
C GLY A 55 12.27 10.09 23.26
N GLY A 56 13.34 9.48 22.73
CA GLY A 56 14.72 9.80 23.03
C GLY A 56 15.17 11.17 22.52
N GLU A 57 16.45 11.50 22.74
CA GLU A 57 17.01 12.75 22.23
C GLU A 57 17.02 12.79 20.69
N ALA A 58 16.64 13.95 20.16
CA ALA A 58 16.61 14.21 18.73
C ALA A 58 18.01 14.15 18.11
N GLN A 59 18.19 13.27 17.13
CA GLN A 59 19.39 13.20 16.31
C GLN A 59 19.24 14.11 15.09
N LEU A 60 20.20 15.02 14.88
CA LEU A 60 20.14 16.05 13.84
C LEU A 60 21.12 15.74 12.70
N PHE A 61 20.61 15.75 11.47
CA PHE A 61 21.38 15.51 10.25
C PHE A 61 21.20 16.67 9.28
N ASP A 62 22.26 17.02 8.54
CA ASP A 62 22.18 18.05 7.52
C ASP A 62 21.24 17.63 6.38
N ALA A 63 20.13 18.36 6.23
CA ALA A 63 19.09 18.04 5.25
C ALA A 63 19.63 18.05 3.82
N GLN A 64 20.62 18.90 3.50
CA GLN A 64 21.19 19.01 2.14
C GLN A 64 22.05 17.79 1.76
N ARG A 65 22.54 17.03 2.75
CA ARG A 65 23.35 15.83 2.52
C ARG A 65 22.51 14.58 2.29
N ILE A 66 21.27 14.57 2.76
CA ILE A 66 20.37 13.44 2.64
C ILE A 66 19.75 13.47 1.25
N ARG A 67 19.62 12.31 0.63
CA ARG A 67 18.87 12.10 -0.62
C ARG A 67 17.70 11.16 -0.40
N ARG A 68 17.84 10.19 0.50
CA ARG A 68 16.86 9.16 0.81
C ARG A 68 16.90 8.83 2.29
N ILE A 69 15.75 8.48 2.84
CA ILE A 69 15.60 7.91 4.18
C ILE A 69 15.29 6.41 4.03
N ILE A 70 15.90 5.59 4.87
CA ILE A 70 15.68 4.15 4.91
C ILE A 70 15.41 3.79 6.36
N ILE A 71 14.22 3.26 6.63
CA ILE A 71 13.75 2.88 7.96
C ILE A 71 13.56 1.36 7.96
N ARG A 72 14.02 0.70 9.02
CA ARG A 72 13.72 -0.72 9.30
C ARG A 72 13.44 -0.92 10.77
N SER A 73 12.26 -1.39 11.15
CA SER A 73 11.92 -1.64 12.56
C SER A 73 11.92 -3.13 12.95
N LEU A 74 11.73 -4.02 11.97
CA LEU A 74 11.88 -5.48 12.05
C LEU A 74 10.69 -6.22 12.68
N SER A 75 10.34 -5.95 13.93
CA SER A 75 9.22 -6.61 14.60
C SER A 75 8.74 -5.85 15.83
N GLY A 76 7.45 -5.94 16.14
CA GLY A 76 6.75 -5.14 17.13
C GLY A 76 5.66 -4.32 16.45
N ASP A 77 4.71 -3.79 17.22
CA ASP A 77 3.69 -2.90 16.66
C ASP A 77 4.29 -1.48 16.62
N ASP A 78 4.85 -1.09 15.47
CA ASP A 78 5.67 0.09 15.33
C ASP A 78 4.88 1.31 14.86
N SER A 79 5.34 2.50 15.22
CA SER A 79 4.79 3.77 14.73
C SER A 79 5.88 4.54 14.02
N ILE A 80 5.74 4.64 12.69
CA ILE A 80 6.73 5.27 11.80
C ILE A 80 6.08 6.49 11.14
N THR A 81 6.55 7.69 11.49
CA THR A 81 6.10 8.94 10.88
C THR A 81 7.26 9.65 10.19
N VAL A 82 7.13 9.92 8.89
CA VAL A 82 8.01 10.81 8.12
C VAL A 82 7.19 12.01 7.64
N ASP A 83 7.40 13.16 8.28
CA ASP A 83 6.70 14.39 7.95
C ASP A 83 6.92 14.78 6.47
N GLY A 84 5.84 15.14 5.79
CA GLY A 84 5.88 15.62 4.41
C GLY A 84 6.74 16.85 4.16
N SER A 85 7.07 17.63 5.20
CA SER A 85 8.07 18.70 5.12
C SER A 85 9.46 18.18 4.73
N VAL A 86 9.79 16.93 5.07
CA VAL A 86 11.08 16.30 4.77
C VAL A 86 11.27 16.11 3.27
N ASN A 87 10.19 15.77 2.54
CA ASN A 87 10.14 15.65 1.09
C ASN A 87 11.34 14.87 0.51
N ARG A 88 11.64 13.70 1.09
CA ARG A 88 12.67 12.77 0.61
C ARG A 88 12.02 11.43 0.35
N PRO A 89 12.36 10.77 -0.78
CA PRO A 89 12.00 9.38 -0.97
C PRO A 89 12.41 8.56 0.26
N THR A 90 11.46 7.81 0.78
CA THR A 90 11.58 7.02 2.00
C THR A 90 11.31 5.57 1.68
N TRP A 91 12.20 4.70 2.16
CA TRP A 91 12.03 3.27 2.08
C TRP A 91 11.78 2.74 3.49
N ILE A 92 10.64 2.10 3.69
CA ILE A 92 10.21 1.54 4.97
C ILE A 92 10.05 0.03 4.81
N ASP A 93 10.46 -0.68 5.85
CA ASP A 93 10.39 -2.13 6.01
C ASP A 93 10.08 -2.33 7.50
N ALA A 94 8.80 -2.40 7.84
CA ALA A 94 8.32 -2.31 9.21
C ALA A 94 8.43 -3.68 9.91
N GLY A 95 8.00 -4.75 9.24
CA GLY A 95 8.41 -6.11 9.50
C GLY A 95 7.27 -6.99 9.99
N ALA A 96 7.08 -7.15 11.29
CA ALA A 96 5.99 -7.99 11.81
C ALA A 96 5.37 -7.34 13.04
N GLY A 97 4.06 -7.39 13.20
CA GLY A 97 3.31 -6.63 14.20
C GLY A 97 2.38 -5.64 13.53
N ASP A 98 1.47 -5.05 14.29
CA ASP A 98 0.45 -4.17 13.72
C ASP A 98 1.04 -2.74 13.57
N ASP A 99 1.56 -2.41 12.39
CA ASP A 99 2.36 -1.20 12.19
C ASP A 99 1.52 0.01 11.76
N SER A 100 1.87 1.18 12.29
CA SER A 100 1.29 2.48 11.89
C SER A 100 2.31 3.31 11.15
N ILE A 101 2.13 3.43 9.83
CA ILE A 101 3.09 4.08 8.92
C ILE A 101 2.44 5.32 8.30
N SER A 102 3.08 6.47 8.44
CA SER A 102 2.70 7.69 7.73
C SER A 102 3.90 8.35 7.05
N THR A 103 3.80 8.56 5.74
CA THR A 103 4.79 9.28 4.94
C THR A 103 4.20 10.54 4.31
N GLY A 104 5.07 11.30 3.63
CA GLY A 104 4.78 12.62 3.11
C GLY A 104 4.42 12.65 1.63
N ALA A 105 4.60 13.81 0.99
CA ALA A 105 4.33 13.99 -0.44
C ALA A 105 5.43 13.43 -1.39
N SER A 106 6.24 12.51 -0.90
CA SER A 106 7.42 11.99 -1.61
C SER A 106 7.11 10.71 -2.38
N HIS A 107 8.11 10.20 -3.11
CA HIS A 107 8.01 8.91 -3.78
C HIS A 107 8.46 7.82 -2.82
N ASP A 108 7.52 7.21 -2.12
CA ASP A 108 7.82 6.31 -1.02
C ASP A 108 7.65 4.83 -1.41
N ARG A 109 8.40 3.99 -0.71
CA ARG A 109 8.36 2.53 -0.83
C ARG A 109 8.14 1.96 0.55
N ILE A 110 7.02 1.28 0.73
CA ILE A 110 6.59 0.76 2.01
C ILE A 110 6.42 -0.75 1.88
N HIS A 111 7.07 -1.48 2.76
CA HIS A 111 6.79 -2.88 3.06
C HIS A 111 6.38 -2.92 4.52
N ALA A 112 5.12 -3.23 4.81
CA ALA A 112 4.58 -3.18 6.16
C ALA A 112 4.85 -4.52 6.85
N GLY A 113 4.34 -5.63 6.32
CA GLY A 113 4.83 -6.97 6.57
C GLY A 113 3.74 -7.91 7.07
N ASP A 114 3.96 -8.59 8.19
CA ASP A 114 2.91 -9.40 8.84
C ASP A 114 2.24 -8.56 9.94
N GLY A 115 0.91 -8.60 10.10
CA GLY A 115 0.16 -7.82 11.09
C GLY A 115 -0.93 -6.99 10.43
N ASP A 116 -1.86 -6.45 11.23
CA ASP A 116 -2.93 -5.60 10.73
C ASP A 116 -2.40 -4.15 10.63
N ASP A 117 -1.91 -3.75 9.45
CA ASP A 117 -1.15 -2.51 9.29
C ASP A 117 -2.03 -1.31 8.92
N THR A 118 -1.71 -0.13 9.45
CA THR A 118 -2.30 1.15 9.02
C THR A 118 -1.28 2.01 8.28
N ILE A 119 -1.50 2.20 6.97
CA ILE A 119 -0.56 2.88 6.08
C ILE A 119 -1.22 4.13 5.49
N ASN A 120 -0.59 5.30 5.69
CA ASN A 120 -0.89 6.53 4.97
C ASN A 120 0.36 7.02 4.24
N ALA A 121 0.45 6.72 2.94
CA ALA A 121 1.63 7.02 2.15
C ALA A 121 1.76 8.50 1.74
N GLY A 122 0.73 9.34 1.99
CA GLY A 122 0.72 10.74 1.57
C GLY A 122 0.68 10.91 0.05
N ASP A 123 0.93 12.12 -0.46
CA ASP A 123 0.98 12.36 -1.91
C ASP A 123 2.26 11.78 -2.56
N GLY A 124 2.36 11.83 -3.88
CA GLY A 124 3.49 11.31 -4.66
C GLY A 124 3.20 9.93 -5.23
N ARG A 125 4.07 9.45 -6.11
CA ARG A 125 3.99 8.06 -6.60
C ARG A 125 4.60 7.09 -5.58
N ASN A 126 3.75 6.31 -4.96
CA ASN A 126 4.06 5.38 -3.90
C ASN A 126 4.03 3.93 -4.39
N TRP A 127 4.86 3.09 -3.77
CA TRP A 127 4.83 1.63 -3.96
C TRP A 127 4.67 0.94 -2.61
N ILE A 128 3.58 0.22 -2.43
CA ILE A 128 3.19 -0.39 -1.18
C ILE A 128 3.03 -1.89 -1.37
N ALA A 129 3.61 -2.65 -0.45
CA ALA A 129 3.27 -4.04 -0.18
C ALA A 129 2.90 -4.11 1.31
N ALA A 130 1.62 -4.25 1.62
CA ALA A 130 1.16 -4.24 3.01
C ALA A 130 1.49 -5.59 3.65
N GLY A 131 0.96 -6.70 3.14
CA GLY A 131 1.55 -8.02 3.36
C GLY A 131 0.51 -9.03 3.84
N ALA A 132 0.54 -9.42 5.10
CA ALA A 132 -0.41 -10.37 5.66
C ALA A 132 -1.07 -9.80 6.91
N GLY A 133 -2.39 -9.85 6.99
CA GLY A 133 -3.19 -9.19 8.02
C GLY A 133 -4.28 -8.37 7.36
N ASP A 134 -5.21 -7.84 8.16
CA ASP A 134 -6.29 -7.00 7.65
C ASP A 134 -5.81 -5.54 7.59
N ASP A 135 -5.29 -5.11 6.42
CA ASP A 135 -4.58 -3.85 6.28
C ASP A 135 -5.49 -2.66 5.95
N HIS A 136 -5.15 -1.46 6.45
CA HIS A 136 -5.82 -0.20 6.11
C HIS A 136 -4.86 0.77 5.40
N ILE A 137 -5.08 0.97 4.10
CA ILE A 137 -4.13 1.65 3.21
C ILE A 137 -4.74 2.91 2.59
N THR A 138 -4.04 4.04 2.68
CA THR A 138 -4.35 5.29 1.97
C THR A 138 -3.13 5.80 1.23
N THR A 139 -3.23 6.10 -0.08
CA THR A 139 -2.09 6.56 -0.90
C THR A 139 -2.18 7.99 -1.44
N GLY A 140 -3.23 8.72 -1.09
CA GLY A 140 -3.30 10.17 -1.35
C GLY A 140 -3.36 10.51 -2.84
N LYS A 141 -2.59 11.52 -3.29
CA LYS A 141 -2.49 11.82 -4.72
C LYS A 141 -1.25 11.19 -5.31
N GLY A 142 -1.32 10.57 -6.46
CA GLY A 142 -0.17 9.84 -6.94
C GLY A 142 -0.39 9.19 -8.28
N ALA A 143 0.39 8.16 -8.52
CA ALA A 143 0.13 7.18 -9.57
C ALA A 143 0.72 5.91 -8.98
N ASP A 144 -0.06 5.33 -8.07
CA ASP A 144 0.41 4.46 -7.01
C ASP A 144 0.29 3.00 -7.41
N LEU A 145 1.09 2.16 -6.77
CA LEU A 145 1.03 0.72 -6.92
C LEU A 145 0.92 0.08 -5.54
N VAL A 146 -0.23 -0.53 -5.26
CA VAL A 146 -0.55 -1.17 -4.00
C VAL A 146 -0.74 -2.67 -4.22
N HIS A 147 -0.06 -3.45 -3.38
CA HIS A 147 -0.36 -4.85 -3.14
C HIS A 147 -0.80 -4.93 -1.68
N ALA A 148 -2.09 -5.18 -1.42
CA ALA A 148 -2.64 -5.24 -0.07
C ALA A 148 -2.18 -6.56 0.58
N GLY A 149 -2.54 -7.71 -0.02
CA GLY A 149 -1.84 -8.97 0.22
C GLY A 149 -2.76 -10.09 0.64
N SER A 150 -2.72 -10.52 1.89
CA SER A 150 -3.63 -11.53 2.40
C SER A 150 -4.30 -11.06 3.68
N GLY A 151 -5.60 -11.25 3.81
CA GLY A 151 -6.42 -10.65 4.86
C GLY A 151 -7.52 -9.83 4.21
N ASP A 152 -8.47 -9.37 5.01
CA ASP A 152 -9.59 -8.57 4.53
C ASP A 152 -9.16 -7.08 4.49
N ASP A 153 -8.57 -6.67 3.37
CA ASP A 153 -7.90 -5.38 3.27
C ASP A 153 -8.84 -4.22 2.90
N THR A 154 -8.56 -3.00 3.40
CA THR A 154 -9.22 -1.77 2.97
C THR A 154 -8.24 -0.80 2.33
N VAL A 155 -8.46 -0.46 1.06
CA VAL A 155 -7.59 0.43 0.28
C VAL A 155 -8.35 1.64 -0.25
N ASN A 156 -7.79 2.84 -0.02
CA ASN A 156 -8.18 4.07 -0.71
C ASN A 156 -6.96 4.64 -1.46
N SER A 157 -6.92 4.52 -2.79
CA SER A 157 -5.77 5.04 -3.57
C SER A 157 -5.87 6.53 -3.91
N GLY A 158 -7.02 7.16 -3.67
CA GLY A 158 -7.18 8.60 -3.73
C GLY A 158 -7.24 9.14 -5.15
N ALA A 159 -6.27 9.95 -5.60
CA ALA A 159 -6.33 10.56 -6.92
C ALA A 159 -5.07 10.30 -7.71
N GLY A 160 -5.16 9.90 -8.98
CA GLY A 160 -3.99 9.43 -9.67
C GLY A 160 -4.26 8.59 -10.90
N HIS A 161 -3.29 7.74 -11.22
CA HIS A 161 -3.48 6.65 -12.16
C HIS A 161 -2.93 5.42 -11.45
N ASP A 162 -3.79 4.82 -10.64
CA ASP A 162 -3.41 3.90 -9.59
C ASP A 162 -3.63 2.45 -10.03
N VAL A 163 -2.85 1.56 -9.44
CA VAL A 163 -2.96 0.12 -9.65
C VAL A 163 -3.00 -0.54 -8.28
N VAL A 164 -4.13 -1.18 -7.97
CA VAL A 164 -4.35 -1.86 -6.70
C VAL A 164 -4.64 -3.33 -6.95
N PHE A 165 -3.93 -4.18 -6.22
CA PHE A 165 -4.21 -5.60 -6.07
C PHE A 165 -4.63 -5.83 -4.62
N GLY A 166 -5.86 -6.32 -4.40
CA GLY A 166 -6.36 -6.76 -3.09
C GLY A 166 -5.59 -7.98 -2.63
N GLY A 167 -5.97 -9.16 -3.11
CA GLY A 167 -5.16 -10.37 -2.97
C GLY A 167 -5.98 -11.56 -2.54
N ASP A 168 -5.68 -12.13 -1.37
CA ASP A 168 -6.50 -13.20 -0.77
C ASP A 168 -7.27 -12.62 0.42
N GLY A 169 -8.60 -12.66 0.44
CA GLY A 169 -9.45 -12.09 1.49
C GLY A 169 -10.63 -11.34 0.89
N ASP A 170 -11.58 -10.90 1.72
CA ASP A 170 -12.73 -10.12 1.27
C ASP A 170 -12.35 -8.62 1.26
N ASP A 171 -11.78 -8.15 0.14
CA ASP A 171 -11.14 -6.83 0.08
C ASP A 171 -12.14 -5.69 -0.22
N GLN A 172 -11.91 -4.51 0.36
CA GLN A 172 -12.60 -3.26 0.03
C GLN A 172 -11.64 -2.24 -0.61
N ILE A 173 -11.80 -1.99 -1.91
CA ILE A 173 -10.91 -1.14 -2.70
C ILE A 173 -11.69 0.04 -3.31
N ASP A 174 -11.26 1.26 -2.97
CA ASP A 174 -11.70 2.51 -3.59
C ASP A 174 -10.52 3.16 -4.34
N LEU A 175 -10.62 3.22 -5.67
CA LEU A 175 -9.57 3.75 -6.54
C LEU A 175 -9.61 5.29 -6.62
N GLY A 176 -10.77 5.90 -6.34
CA GLY A 176 -10.96 7.34 -6.29
C GLY A 176 -11.01 8.03 -7.67
N ALA A 177 -10.12 8.97 -7.93
CA ALA A 177 -10.17 9.80 -9.14
C ALA A 177 -8.97 9.56 -10.05
N GLY A 178 -9.19 9.14 -11.28
CA GLY A 178 -8.08 8.74 -12.12
C GLY A 178 -8.45 8.04 -13.42
N ASN A 179 -7.63 7.07 -13.78
CA ASN A 179 -7.95 6.06 -14.81
C ASN A 179 -7.22 4.84 -14.28
N ASP A 180 -7.91 4.09 -13.45
CA ASP A 180 -7.28 3.25 -12.46
C ASP A 180 -7.43 1.78 -12.83
N ARG A 181 -6.72 0.92 -12.10
CA ARG A 181 -6.81 -0.53 -12.25
C ARG A 181 -6.95 -1.21 -10.91
N GLY A 182 -8.12 -1.77 -10.66
CA GLY A 182 -8.42 -2.57 -9.48
C GLY A 182 -8.49 -4.05 -9.82
N TYR A 183 -7.83 -4.86 -9.00
CA TYR A 183 -7.94 -6.32 -9.02
C TYR A 183 -8.32 -6.77 -7.60
N GLY A 184 -9.45 -7.45 -7.45
CA GLY A 184 -9.91 -8.00 -6.17
C GLY A 184 -9.01 -9.16 -5.77
N GLY A 185 -9.29 -10.36 -6.28
CA GLY A 185 -8.37 -11.47 -6.15
C GLY A 185 -9.10 -12.76 -5.80
N ARG A 186 -8.91 -13.27 -4.60
CA ARG A 186 -9.72 -14.36 -4.05
C ARG A 186 -10.50 -13.82 -2.87
N GLY A 187 -11.81 -14.02 -2.89
CA GLY A 187 -12.68 -13.54 -1.82
C GLY A 187 -13.86 -12.82 -2.44
N ASP A 188 -14.83 -12.44 -1.62
CA ASP A 188 -15.99 -11.68 -2.05
C ASP A 188 -15.66 -10.17 -1.98
N ASP A 189 -15.04 -9.65 -3.05
CA ASP A 189 -14.41 -8.32 -3.06
C ASP A 189 -15.38 -7.17 -3.38
N VAL A 190 -15.10 -5.96 -2.91
CA VAL A 190 -15.78 -4.71 -3.29
C VAL A 190 -14.79 -3.76 -3.95
N LEU A 191 -14.97 -3.44 -5.23
CA LEU A 191 -14.13 -2.50 -5.97
C LEU A 191 -14.96 -1.32 -6.49
N ALA A 192 -14.53 -0.11 -6.17
CA ALA A 192 -15.05 1.14 -6.74
C ALA A 192 -13.97 1.84 -7.58
N GLY A 193 -14.29 2.14 -8.85
CA GLY A 193 -13.43 2.88 -9.77
C GLY A 193 -13.42 4.38 -9.46
N GLY A 194 -14.61 4.97 -9.38
CA GLY A 194 -14.79 6.37 -9.02
C GLY A 194 -14.87 7.28 -10.24
N ASP A 195 -14.10 8.37 -10.28
CA ASP A 195 -14.07 9.28 -11.44
C ASP A 195 -12.96 8.82 -12.40
N GLY A 196 -13.24 8.50 -13.66
CA GLY A 196 -12.19 7.99 -14.54
C GLY A 196 -12.67 6.97 -15.55
N ASN A 197 -11.78 6.55 -16.46
CA ASN A 197 -12.03 5.33 -17.23
C ASN A 197 -11.23 4.21 -16.58
N ASP A 198 -11.93 3.38 -15.81
CA ASP A 198 -11.31 2.44 -14.89
C ASP A 198 -11.35 1.01 -15.42
N TRP A 199 -10.44 0.20 -14.90
CA TRP A 199 -10.40 -1.23 -15.16
C TRP A 199 -10.57 -2.00 -13.85
N LEU A 200 -11.72 -2.66 -13.69
CA LEU A 200 -12.06 -3.41 -12.49
C LEU A 200 -12.15 -4.91 -12.79
N TRP A 201 -11.46 -5.70 -12.00
CA TRP A 201 -11.37 -7.15 -12.21
C TRP A 201 -11.47 -7.93 -10.90
N GLY A 202 -12.66 -8.43 -10.59
CA GLY A 202 -12.95 -9.08 -9.29
C GLY A 202 -12.25 -10.43 -9.10
N ASN A 203 -12.06 -11.21 -10.17
CA ASN A 203 -11.46 -12.56 -10.15
C ASN A 203 -12.36 -13.63 -9.48
N LEU A 204 -11.94 -14.23 -8.36
CA LEU A 204 -12.56 -15.41 -7.76
C LEU A 204 -13.40 -15.02 -6.56
N GLY A 205 -14.73 -15.19 -6.65
CA GLY A 205 -15.64 -14.87 -5.54
C GLY A 205 -16.91 -14.21 -6.04
N ASN A 206 -17.74 -13.76 -5.11
CA ASN A 206 -18.94 -12.97 -5.38
C ASN A 206 -18.62 -11.49 -5.20
N ASP A 207 -18.13 -10.89 -6.28
CA ASP A 207 -17.58 -9.55 -6.26
C ASP A 207 -18.67 -8.48 -6.44
N ASN A 208 -18.44 -7.28 -5.93
CA ASN A 208 -19.20 -6.07 -6.22
C ASN A 208 -18.30 -5.06 -6.91
N LEU A 209 -18.47 -4.88 -8.22
CA LEU A 209 -17.67 -3.97 -9.04
C LEU A 209 -18.52 -2.75 -9.45
N ILE A 210 -18.05 -1.56 -9.10
CA ILE A 210 -18.71 -0.28 -9.36
C ILE A 210 -17.75 0.59 -10.17
N GLY A 211 -18.03 0.80 -11.47
CA GLY A 211 -17.22 1.63 -12.37
C GLY A 211 -17.20 3.08 -11.89
N GLY A 212 -18.35 3.74 -11.94
CA GLY A 212 -18.51 5.11 -11.46
C GLY A 212 -18.76 6.05 -12.61
N ALA A 213 -17.98 7.11 -12.75
CA ALA A 213 -18.14 8.08 -13.81
C ALA A 213 -17.04 7.94 -14.86
N GLY A 214 -17.38 7.53 -16.09
CA GLY A 214 -16.47 7.51 -17.22
C GLY A 214 -16.78 6.43 -18.24
N ASN A 215 -15.79 5.68 -18.70
CA ASN A 215 -16.06 4.57 -19.63
C ASN A 215 -15.27 3.36 -19.14
N ASP A 216 -15.93 2.56 -18.33
CA ASP A 216 -15.25 1.60 -17.48
C ASP A 216 -15.20 0.22 -18.11
N VAL A 217 -14.28 -0.60 -17.64
CA VAL A 217 -14.17 -2.00 -18.01
C VAL A 217 -14.30 -2.85 -16.76
N LEU A 218 -15.41 -3.58 -16.65
CA LEU A 218 -15.71 -4.44 -15.52
C LEU A 218 -15.64 -5.91 -15.97
N GLY A 219 -14.91 -6.77 -15.26
CA GLY A 219 -14.84 -8.18 -15.64
C GLY A 219 -14.11 -9.10 -14.67
N GLY A 220 -13.73 -10.27 -15.18
CA GLY A 220 -12.91 -11.23 -14.43
C GLY A 220 -13.64 -12.17 -13.51
N VAL A 221 -14.94 -11.97 -13.37
CA VAL A 221 -15.70 -12.49 -12.26
C VAL A 221 -16.11 -13.96 -12.41
N LEU A 222 -15.76 -14.77 -11.42
CA LEU A 222 -16.21 -16.15 -11.22
C LEU A 222 -17.04 -16.22 -9.95
N GLY A 223 -18.37 -16.27 -10.10
CA GLY A 223 -19.28 -16.28 -8.95
C GLY A 223 -20.59 -15.60 -9.31
N ALA A 224 -21.38 -15.27 -8.30
CA ALA A 224 -22.59 -14.44 -8.41
C ALA A 224 -22.26 -13.02 -7.98
N ASN A 225 -22.00 -12.15 -8.95
CA ASN A 225 -21.41 -10.83 -8.75
C ASN A 225 -22.46 -9.73 -8.98
N THR A 226 -22.15 -8.54 -8.46
CA THR A 226 -22.86 -7.30 -8.76
C THR A 226 -21.95 -6.40 -9.59
N LEU A 227 -22.42 -5.97 -10.76
CA LEU A 227 -21.65 -5.16 -11.70
C LEU A 227 -22.42 -3.89 -12.04
N SER A 228 -21.92 -2.73 -11.66
CA SER A 228 -22.49 -1.44 -12.02
C SER A 228 -21.50 -0.64 -12.84
N GLY A 229 -21.84 -0.33 -14.09
CA GLY A 229 -21.01 0.52 -14.96
C GLY A 229 -21.03 1.97 -14.49
N GLY A 230 -22.23 2.48 -14.20
CA GLY A 230 -22.42 3.87 -13.76
C GLY A 230 -22.68 4.82 -14.93
N GLU A 231 -22.06 6.00 -14.89
CA GLU A 231 -22.21 7.00 -15.94
C GLU A 231 -21.21 6.76 -17.08
N GLY A 232 -21.72 6.76 -18.31
CA GLY A 232 -20.92 6.76 -19.54
C GLY A 232 -21.01 5.44 -20.28
N LYS A 233 -19.99 5.06 -21.06
CA LYS A 233 -20.07 3.90 -21.98
C LYS A 233 -19.22 2.75 -21.48
N ASP A 234 -19.86 1.81 -20.81
CA ASP A 234 -19.12 0.79 -20.07
C ASP A 234 -19.00 -0.51 -20.83
N ARG A 235 -18.02 -1.31 -20.42
CA ARG A 235 -17.67 -2.57 -21.05
C ARG A 235 -17.72 -3.69 -20.03
N PHE A 236 -18.76 -4.51 -20.13
CA PHE A 236 -18.94 -5.69 -19.28
C PHE A 236 -18.27 -6.89 -19.94
N VAL A 237 -17.23 -7.45 -19.31
CA VAL A 237 -16.45 -8.57 -19.84
C VAL A 237 -16.81 -9.86 -19.10
N VAL A 238 -17.57 -10.75 -19.77
CA VAL A 238 -18.08 -12.00 -19.21
C VAL A 238 -17.62 -13.23 -20.00
N ARG A 239 -17.71 -14.43 -19.40
CA ARG A 239 -17.34 -15.70 -20.06
C ARG A 239 -18.39 -16.19 -21.07
N SER A 240 -19.68 -16.06 -20.77
CA SER A 240 -20.75 -16.57 -21.64
C SER A 240 -21.94 -15.63 -21.70
N SER A 241 -22.43 -15.20 -20.54
CA SER A 241 -23.57 -14.32 -20.34
C SER A 241 -23.43 -13.59 -19.00
N LEU A 242 -24.29 -12.59 -18.77
CA LEU A 242 -24.53 -11.98 -17.46
C LEU A 242 -25.52 -12.81 -16.60
N GLU A 243 -25.84 -14.03 -17.01
CA GLU A 243 -26.76 -14.88 -16.26
C GLU A 243 -26.14 -15.24 -14.90
N GLY A 244 -26.90 -15.02 -13.82
CA GLY A 244 -26.41 -15.17 -12.44
C GLY A 244 -25.65 -13.96 -11.90
N GLN A 245 -25.55 -12.87 -12.66
CA GLN A 245 -24.98 -11.59 -12.23
C GLN A 245 -26.11 -10.58 -11.99
N THR A 246 -25.97 -9.74 -10.97
CA THR A 246 -26.77 -8.52 -10.82
C THR A 246 -26.07 -7.40 -11.56
N HIS A 247 -26.76 -6.65 -12.42
CA HIS A 247 -26.11 -5.60 -13.21
C HIS A 247 -27.05 -4.48 -13.64
N ASP A 248 -26.48 -3.33 -14.01
CA ASP A 248 -27.19 -2.16 -14.57
C ASP A 248 -27.02 -1.99 -16.09
N PHE A 249 -26.27 -2.88 -16.76
CA PHE A 249 -26.00 -2.86 -18.21
C PHE A 249 -27.16 -2.32 -19.07
N ASP A 250 -26.89 -1.24 -19.81
CA ASP A 250 -27.80 -0.62 -20.79
C ASP A 250 -27.28 -0.85 -22.21
N GLU A 251 -27.97 -1.68 -23.00
CA GLU A 251 -27.58 -1.99 -24.39
C GLU A 251 -27.53 -0.79 -25.34
N SER A 252 -28.13 0.35 -24.97
CA SER A 252 -28.11 1.57 -25.78
C SER A 252 -26.82 2.38 -25.60
N VAL A 253 -26.08 2.14 -24.52
CA VAL A 253 -24.87 2.89 -24.15
C VAL A 253 -23.65 1.97 -23.99
N ASP A 254 -23.85 0.79 -23.40
CA ASP A 254 -22.81 -0.12 -22.96
C ASP A 254 -22.50 -1.23 -23.98
N VAL A 255 -21.37 -1.90 -23.76
CA VAL A 255 -20.90 -3.00 -24.60
C VAL A 255 -20.66 -4.26 -23.78
N LEU A 256 -21.43 -5.31 -24.08
CA LEU A 256 -21.18 -6.64 -23.55
C LEU A 256 -20.13 -7.39 -24.37
N ILE A 257 -19.02 -7.75 -23.73
CA ILE A 257 -17.91 -8.50 -24.33
C ILE A 257 -17.92 -9.93 -23.80
N LYS A 258 -18.15 -10.88 -24.69
CA LYS A 258 -18.11 -12.31 -24.37
C LYS A 258 -16.75 -12.88 -24.74
N LYS A 259 -15.96 -13.32 -23.75
CA LYS A 259 -14.71 -14.05 -24.02
C LYS A 259 -15.00 -15.54 -24.18
N PRO A 260 -14.57 -16.19 -25.28
CA PRO A 260 -14.77 -17.62 -25.44
C PRO A 260 -14.11 -18.36 -24.28
N ALA A 261 -14.77 -19.40 -23.76
CA ALA A 261 -14.17 -20.29 -22.78
C ALA A 261 -12.84 -20.82 -23.36
N ARG A 262 -11.72 -20.61 -22.66
CA ARG A 262 -10.48 -21.32 -22.99
C ARG A 262 -10.73 -22.81 -22.76
N GLY A 263 -11.06 -23.55 -23.82
CA GLY A 263 -11.30 -24.98 -23.76
C GLY A 263 -12.45 -25.47 -24.65
N SER A 264 -12.39 -25.18 -25.95
CA SER A 264 -13.03 -26.03 -26.96
C SER A 264 -12.16 -26.09 -28.22
N GLU A 265 -10.90 -26.50 -28.04
CA GLU A 265 -10.20 -27.16 -29.13
C GLU A 265 -10.61 -28.63 -29.06
N THR A 266 -11.49 -29.01 -29.99
CA THR A 266 -11.84 -30.39 -30.34
C THR A 266 -10.66 -31.10 -31.00
#